data_AF-A0A2V5MCM0-F1
#
_entry.id   AF-A0A2V5MCM0-F1
#
_cell.length_a   1.000
_cell.length_b   1.000
_cell.length_c   1.000
_cell.angle_alpha   90.00
_cell.angle_beta   90.00
_cell.angle_gamma   90.00
#
_symmetry.space_group_name_H-M   'P 1'
#
loop_
_entity.id
_entity.type
_entity.pdbx_description
1 polymer ?
#
loop_
_entity_poly.entity_id
_entity_poly.type
_entity_poly.pdbx_seq_one_letter_code
_entity_poly.pdbx_strand_id
1 'polypeptide(L)'
;MKRRSFLPASVLAVAAGALFLNSCSTSQTRISEHPDLYQSISQKEQAPVNQGQIRIGMSRSAVWLAWGSPDRRIIGNMGGGTTETWVYTYYASYPYYPYEPLDEYFGAPLY
;
A
#
# COMPACT_ATOMS: atom_id res chain seq x y z
N MET A 1 -39.81 -21.40 -35.14
CA MET A 1 -39.31 -20.90 -33.84
C MET A 1 -37.96 -20.20 -34.09
N LYS A 2 -37.88 -18.86 -34.00
CA LYS A 2 -36.63 -18.09 -34.21
C LYS A 2 -35.89 -17.96 -32.87
N ARG A 3 -34.73 -18.62 -32.74
CA ARG A 3 -33.82 -18.43 -31.60
C ARG A 3 -33.29 -16.99 -31.66
N ARG A 4 -33.81 -16.11 -30.79
CA ARG A 4 -33.28 -14.76 -30.62
C ARG A 4 -31.93 -14.88 -29.92
N SER A 5 -30.87 -14.65 -30.69
CA SER A 5 -29.48 -14.65 -30.23
C SER A 5 -29.24 -13.44 -29.30
N PHE A 6 -29.48 -13.61 -27.99
CA PHE A 6 -29.19 -12.61 -26.96
C PHE A 6 -27.71 -12.53 -26.56
N LEU A 7 -26.79 -13.10 -27.36
CA LEU A 7 -25.39 -13.27 -27.01
C LEU A 7 -24.48 -12.03 -27.20
N PRO A 8 -24.66 -11.10 -28.18
CA PRO A 8 -23.62 -10.09 -28.44
C PRO A 8 -23.59 -8.96 -27.41
N ALA A 9 -24.75 -8.59 -26.84
CA ALA A 9 -24.83 -7.52 -25.83
C ALA A 9 -24.20 -7.93 -24.49
N SER A 10 -24.25 -9.22 -24.15
CA SER A 10 -23.73 -9.74 -22.89
C SER A 10 -22.19 -9.78 -22.87
N VAL A 11 -21.56 -10.08 -24.01
CA VAL A 11 -20.10 -10.07 -24.14
C VAL A 11 -19.52 -8.65 -24.01
N LEU A 12 -20.20 -7.64 -24.59
CA LEU A 12 -19.75 -6.24 -24.47
C LEU A 12 -19.81 -5.72 -23.03
N ALA A 13 -20.84 -6.09 -22.27
CA ALA A 13 -20.98 -5.68 -20.88
C ALA A 13 -19.89 -6.28 -19.97
N VAL A 14 -19.51 -7.55 -20.22
CA VAL A 14 -18.42 -8.21 -19.50
C VAL A 14 -17.06 -7.58 -19.84
N ALA A 15 -16.83 -7.23 -21.12
CA ALA A 15 -15.59 -6.57 -21.55
C ALA A 15 -15.43 -5.17 -20.93
N ALA A 16 -16.51 -4.40 -20.79
CA ALA A 16 -16.47 -3.07 -20.16
C ALA A 16 -16.22 -3.14 -18.64
N GLY A 17 -16.71 -4.17 -17.95
CA GLY A 17 -16.50 -4.36 -16.51
C GLY A 17 -15.06 -4.71 -16.13
N ALA A 18 -14.33 -5.42 -16.99
CA ALA A 18 -12.96 -5.87 -16.72
C ALA A 18 -11.93 -4.74 -16.60
N LEU A 19 -12.23 -3.53 -17.13
CA LEU A 19 -11.32 -2.39 -17.11
C LEU A 19 -11.24 -1.69 -15.75
N PHE A 20 -12.22 -1.91 -14.85
CA PHE A 20 -12.30 -1.20 -13.57
C PHE A 20 -11.58 -1.88 -12.39
N LEU A 21 -10.96 -3.03 -12.60
CA LEU A 21 -10.32 -3.82 -11.52
C LEU A 21 -8.86 -3.39 -11.21
N ASN A 22 -8.29 -2.42 -11.92
CA ASN A 22 -6.87 -2.06 -11.79
C ASN A 22 -6.58 -0.87 -10.85
N SER A 23 -7.53 -0.41 -10.03
CA SER A 23 -7.31 0.77 -9.16
C SER A 23 -6.48 0.49 -7.89
N CYS A 24 -5.61 -0.52 -7.90
CA CYS A 24 -4.67 -0.75 -6.81
C CYS A 24 -3.37 0.02 -7.08
N SER A 25 -3.18 1.17 -6.42
CA SER A 25 -1.96 1.98 -6.58
C SER A 25 -0.78 1.33 -5.86
N THR A 26 0.02 0.59 -6.62
CA THR A 26 1.26 -0.05 -6.12
C THR A 26 2.48 0.86 -6.32
N SER A 27 3.60 0.53 -5.68
CA SER A 27 4.89 1.20 -5.92
C SER A 27 5.28 1.17 -7.39
N GLN A 28 5.04 0.06 -8.09
CA GLN A 28 5.36 -0.13 -9.50
C GLN A 28 4.54 0.82 -10.39
N THR A 29 3.26 1.00 -10.08
CA THR A 29 2.40 1.96 -10.78
C THR A 29 2.97 3.37 -10.66
N ARG A 30 3.34 3.79 -9.43
CA ARG A 30 3.95 5.12 -9.20
C ARG A 30 5.28 5.30 -9.93
N ILE A 31 6.14 4.28 -9.95
CA ILE A 31 7.41 4.31 -10.68
C ILE A 31 7.17 4.45 -12.18
N SER A 32 6.18 3.75 -12.73
CA SER A 32 5.85 3.82 -14.15
C SER A 32 5.28 5.19 -14.55
N GLU A 33 4.55 5.84 -13.65
CA GLU A 33 3.99 7.18 -13.85
C GLU A 33 5.05 8.29 -13.70
N HIS A 34 6.07 8.06 -12.86
CA HIS A 34 7.13 9.02 -12.55
C HIS A 34 8.54 8.44 -12.75
N PRO A 35 8.91 8.05 -14.00
CA PRO A 35 10.20 7.44 -14.28
C PRO A 35 11.38 8.41 -14.09
N ASP A 36 11.16 9.70 -14.31
CA ASP A 36 12.13 10.78 -14.09
C ASP A 36 12.51 10.88 -12.60
N LEU A 37 11.52 10.81 -11.72
CA LEU A 37 11.72 10.86 -10.28
C LEU A 37 12.42 9.59 -9.77
N TYR A 38 12.12 8.43 -10.36
CA TYR A 38 12.82 7.18 -10.07
C TYR A 38 14.29 7.18 -10.53
N GLN A 39 14.59 7.82 -11.66
CA GLN A 39 15.97 7.99 -12.13
C GLN A 39 16.77 8.97 -11.26
N SER A 40 16.09 9.90 -10.59
CA SER A 40 16.74 10.88 -9.71
C SER A 40 17.21 10.31 -8.37
N ILE A 41 16.62 9.19 -7.93
CA ILE A 41 16.99 8.53 -6.66
C ILE A 41 18.16 7.57 -6.86
N SER A 42 18.95 7.36 -5.81
CA SER A 42 20.14 6.51 -5.87
C SER A 42 19.79 5.02 -6.02
N GLN A 43 20.69 4.22 -6.60
CA GLN A 43 20.50 2.77 -6.70
C GLN A 43 20.26 2.08 -5.35
N LYS A 44 20.83 2.63 -4.26
CA LYS A 44 20.62 2.12 -2.90
C LYS A 44 19.17 2.30 -2.42
N GLU A 45 18.49 3.32 -2.91
CA GLU A 45 17.08 3.61 -2.60
C GLU A 45 16.13 2.85 -3.54
N GLN A 46 16.53 2.59 -4.78
CA GLN A 46 15.69 1.90 -5.77
C GLN A 46 15.25 0.51 -5.32
N ALA A 47 16.13 -0.28 -4.69
CA ALA A 47 15.81 -1.64 -4.25
C ALA A 47 14.64 -1.69 -3.24
N PRO A 48 14.67 -0.97 -2.10
CA PRO A 48 13.51 -0.88 -1.19
C PRO A 48 12.29 -0.21 -1.82
N VAL A 49 12.46 0.82 -2.67
CA VAL A 49 11.33 1.46 -3.38
C VAL A 49 10.56 0.47 -4.25
N ASN A 50 11.26 -0.40 -4.98
CA ASN A 50 10.66 -1.47 -5.78
C ASN A 50 9.89 -2.49 -4.92
N GLN A 51 10.22 -2.61 -3.63
CA GLN A 51 9.55 -3.51 -2.69
C GLN A 51 8.45 -2.80 -1.89
N GLY A 52 8.18 -1.52 -2.15
CA GLY A 52 7.26 -0.72 -1.34
C GLY A 52 7.76 -0.49 0.10
N GLN A 53 9.08 -0.58 0.32
CA GLN A 53 9.72 -0.41 1.62
C GLN A 53 10.44 0.94 1.71
N ILE A 54 10.58 1.44 2.94
CA ILE A 54 11.37 2.63 3.24
C ILE A 54 12.45 2.32 4.28
N ARG A 55 13.52 3.12 4.30
CA ARG A 55 14.64 3.00 5.23
C ARG A 55 15.07 4.37 5.73
N ILE A 56 15.71 4.40 6.90
CA ILE A 56 16.30 5.63 7.44
C ILE A 56 17.37 6.15 6.46
N GLY A 57 17.38 7.46 6.25
CA GLY A 57 18.33 8.13 5.34
C GLY A 57 17.87 8.22 3.88
N MET A 58 16.68 7.70 3.55
CA MET A 58 16.09 7.91 2.23
C MET A 58 15.69 9.36 1.99
N SER A 59 15.79 9.76 0.73
CA SER A 59 15.23 11.01 0.23
C SER A 59 13.70 11.00 0.29
N ARG A 60 13.11 12.19 0.40
CA ARG A 60 11.64 12.37 0.34
C ARG A 60 11.04 11.77 -0.93
N SER A 61 11.72 11.95 -2.06
CA SER A 61 11.31 11.43 -3.37
C SER A 61 11.23 9.91 -3.37
N ALA A 62 12.22 9.23 -2.78
CA ALA A 62 12.21 7.77 -2.65
C ALA A 62 11.05 7.29 -1.75
N VAL A 63 10.84 7.95 -0.61
CA VAL A 63 9.71 7.63 0.29
C VAL A 63 8.37 7.80 -0.42
N TRP A 64 8.20 8.88 -1.19
CA TRP A 64 6.98 9.12 -1.95
C TRP A 64 6.76 8.09 -3.06
N LEU A 65 7.80 7.66 -3.78
CA LEU A 65 7.66 6.56 -4.75
C LEU A 65 7.24 5.26 -4.06
N ALA A 66 7.83 4.95 -2.90
CA ALA A 66 7.53 3.74 -2.15
C ALA A 66 6.09 3.73 -1.62
N TRP A 67 5.66 4.78 -0.91
CA TRP A 67 4.42 4.78 -0.12
C TRP A 67 3.34 5.74 -0.64
N GLY A 68 3.68 6.61 -1.59
CA GLY A 68 2.77 7.61 -2.12
C GLY A 68 2.55 8.79 -1.19
N SER A 69 1.50 9.55 -1.46
CA SER A 69 1.11 10.72 -0.67
C SER A 69 0.66 10.31 0.74
N PRO A 70 1.11 11.01 1.79
CA PRO A 70 0.69 10.74 3.16
C PRO A 70 -0.74 11.23 3.41
N ASP A 71 -1.41 10.66 4.41
CA ASP A 71 -2.72 11.15 4.87
C ASP A 71 -2.60 12.52 5.54
N ARG A 72 -1.46 12.76 6.22
CA ARG A 72 -1.17 14.04 6.84
C ARG A 72 0.29 14.41 6.72
N ARG A 73 0.52 15.68 6.39
CA ARG A 73 1.82 16.33 6.44
C ARG A 73 1.83 17.34 7.57
N ILE A 74 2.75 17.20 8.51
CA ILE A 74 2.91 18.09 9.66
C ILE A 74 4.24 18.81 9.51
N ILE A 75 4.21 20.15 9.50
CA ILE A 75 5.42 20.97 9.55
C ILE A 75 5.62 21.41 11.00
N GLY A 76 6.81 21.17 11.53
CA GLY A 76 7.17 21.51 12.90
C GLY A 76 8.60 22.02 13.00
N ASN A 77 9.05 22.25 14.23
CA ASN A 77 10.44 22.57 14.52
C ASN A 77 10.96 21.56 15.56
N MET A 78 12.00 20.82 15.21
CA MET A 78 12.69 19.88 16.10
C MET A 78 14.19 20.17 16.04
N GLY A 79 14.84 20.22 17.21
CA GLY A 79 16.27 20.48 17.29
C GLY A 79 16.71 21.83 16.72
N GLY A 80 15.81 22.83 16.65
CA GLY A 80 16.09 24.16 16.12
C GLY A 80 15.91 24.29 14.60
N GLY A 81 15.56 23.22 13.89
CA GLY A 81 15.32 23.23 12.44
C GLY A 81 13.87 22.89 12.07
N THR A 82 13.42 23.42 10.93
CA THR A 82 12.13 23.04 10.33
C THR A 82 12.15 21.58 9.92
N THR A 83 11.15 20.81 10.38
CA THR A 83 10.99 19.38 10.10
C THR A 83 9.62 19.13 9.47
N GLU A 84 9.57 18.22 8.49
CA GLU A 84 8.33 17.76 7.87
C GLU A 84 8.11 16.28 8.21
N THR A 85 6.98 16.00 8.84
CA THR A 85 6.57 14.64 9.26
C THR A 85 5.41 14.16 8.42
N TRP A 86 5.54 12.97 7.83
CA TRP A 86 4.52 12.31 7.03
C TRP A 86 3.84 11.23 7.85
N VAL A 87 2.52 11.29 7.95
CA VAL A 87 1.70 10.34 8.72
C VAL A 87 0.89 9.50 7.75
N TYR A 88 1.04 8.19 7.88
CA TYR A 88 0.31 7.17 7.14
C TYR A 88 -0.56 6.38 8.13
N THR A 89 -1.85 6.28 7.86
CA THR A 89 -2.84 5.66 8.73
C THR A 89 -3.36 4.39 8.09
N TYR A 90 -3.17 3.26 8.77
CA TYR A 90 -3.70 1.97 8.33
C TYR A 90 -4.74 1.47 9.34
N TYR A 91 -5.89 1.05 8.83
CA TYR A 91 -6.93 0.43 9.65
C TYR A 91 -6.82 -1.08 9.52
N ALA A 92 -6.67 -1.76 10.65
CA ALA A 92 -6.79 -3.22 10.74
C ALA A 92 -8.00 -3.55 11.62
N SER A 93 -8.91 -4.35 11.09
CA SER A 93 -9.97 -4.96 11.89
C SER A 93 -9.39 -6.19 12.59
N TYR A 94 -9.31 -6.16 13.93
CA TYR A 94 -9.00 -7.36 14.69
C TYR A 94 -10.30 -8.05 15.09
N PRO A 95 -10.44 -9.37 14.88
CA PRO A 95 -11.54 -10.10 15.49
C PRO A 95 -11.42 -9.99 17.01
N TYR A 96 -12.50 -9.56 17.66
CA TYR A 96 -12.58 -9.55 19.11
C TYR A 96 -12.66 -11.00 19.59
N TYR A 97 -11.57 -11.51 20.16
CA TYR A 97 -11.61 -12.72 20.96
C TYR A 97 -11.93 -12.31 22.40
N PRO A 98 -13.11 -12.67 22.95
CA PRO A 98 -13.29 -12.56 24.39
C PRO A 98 -12.18 -13.39 25.04
N TYR A 99 -11.46 -12.78 25.98
CA TYR A 99 -10.51 -13.52 26.81
C TYR A 99 -11.27 -14.70 27.42
N GLU A 100 -10.97 -15.92 26.96
CA GLU A 100 -11.30 -17.12 27.73
C GLU A 100 -10.54 -17.00 29.06
N PRO A 101 -11.17 -17.30 30.20
CA PRO A 101 -10.45 -17.33 31.48
C PRO A 101 -9.24 -18.24 31.30
N LEU A 102 -8.05 -17.76 31.67
CA LEU A 102 -6.86 -18.59 31.72
C LEU A 102 -7.15 -19.77 32.65
N ASP A 103 -7.40 -20.95 32.08
CA ASP A 103 -7.31 -22.18 32.84
C ASP A 103 -5.88 -22.23 33.40
N GLU A 104 -5.78 -22.15 34.72
CA GLU A 104 -4.58 -22.08 35.54
C GLU A 104 -3.71 -23.36 35.46
N TYR A 105 -3.93 -24.19 34.42
CA TYR A 105 -3.52 -25.59 34.35
C TYR A 105 -2.50 -25.93 33.24
N PHE A 106 -1.98 -24.96 32.49
CA PHE A 106 -0.93 -25.24 31.49
C PHE A 106 0.32 -24.40 31.69
N GLY A 107 0.88 -24.49 32.90
CA GLY A 107 2.24 -24.07 33.24
C GLY A 107 3.26 -25.21 33.14
N ALA A 108 3.37 -25.91 32.01
CA ALA A 108 4.46 -26.88 31.80
C ALA A 108 4.83 -27.07 30.31
N PRO A 109 6.11 -26.89 29.92
CA PRO A 109 6.70 -27.71 28.88
C PRO A 109 7.13 -29.06 29.50
N LEU A 110 6.53 -30.16 29.03
CA LEU A 110 7.20 -31.46 29.06
C LEU A 110 8.00 -31.55 27.77
N TYR A 111 9.30 -31.23 27.76
CA TYR A 111 10.45 -31.86 27.07
C TYR A 111 11.71 -31.07 27.44
#